data_AF-A0A3P8SSN4-F1
#
_entry.id   AF-A0A3P8SSN4-F1
#
_cell.length_a   1.000
_cell.length_b   1.000
_cell.length_c   1.000
_cell.angle_alpha   90.00
_cell.angle_beta   90.00
_cell.angle_gamma   90.00
#
_symmetry.space_group_name_H-M   'P 1'
#
loop_
_entity.id
_entity.type
_entity.pdbx_description
1 polymer ?
#
loop_
_entity_poly.entity_id
_entity_poly.type
_entity_poly.pdbx_seq_one_letter_code
_entity_poly.pdbx_strand_id
1 'polypeptide(L)'
;NLFVVFGLFQVNSAKYLGLVWDDDDKTMFRIPWKHAGKQDFRKDEDAAIFKAWAEFKGKPTDGGQDNLAAWKTRLRCALNKSPEFDEVMERAQLDSSEPYKVYGLVPLNEQGEQRKYAI
;
A
#
# COMPACT_ATOMS: atom_id res chain seq x y z
N ASN A 1 -13.99 1.44 5.21
CA ASN A 1 -12.82 0.63 5.67
C ASN A 1 -11.79 1.53 6.37
N LEU A 2 -11.18 1.12 7.51
CA LEU A 2 -10.15 1.93 8.21
C LEU A 2 -8.91 2.23 7.35
N PHE A 3 -8.57 1.33 6.42
CA PHE A 3 -7.43 1.52 5.53
C PHE A 3 -7.67 2.61 4.49
N VAL A 4 -8.90 2.83 4.05
CA VAL A 4 -9.22 3.90 3.09
C VAL A 4 -8.89 5.26 3.67
N VAL A 5 -9.41 5.53 4.88
CA VAL A 5 -9.18 6.81 5.56
C VAL A 5 -7.70 7.02 5.85
N PHE A 6 -7.02 5.98 6.36
CA PHE A 6 -5.59 6.05 6.64
C PHE A 6 -4.77 6.25 5.35
N GLY A 7 -4.97 5.40 4.34
CA GLY A 7 -4.19 5.34 3.11
C GLY A 7 -4.28 6.64 2.32
N LEU A 8 -5.49 7.14 2.06
CA LEU A 8 -5.69 8.39 1.32
C LEU A 8 -5.09 9.60 2.06
N PHE A 9 -5.19 9.62 3.39
CA PHE A 9 -4.52 10.64 4.19
C PHE A 9 -2.99 10.58 4.04
N GLN A 10 -2.40 9.37 4.11
CA GLN A 10 -0.95 9.22 3.94
C GLN A 10 -0.49 9.63 2.54
N VAL A 11 -1.22 9.28 1.47
CA VAL A 11 -0.89 9.71 0.09
C VAL A 11 -0.92 11.23 -0.01
N ASN A 12 -1.95 11.89 0.51
CA ASN A 12 -2.08 13.36 0.49
C ASN A 12 -1.01 14.07 1.34
N SER A 13 -0.52 13.43 2.40
CA SER A 13 0.54 14.00 3.24
C SER A 13 1.91 14.07 2.56
N ALA A 14 2.12 13.32 1.47
CA ALA A 14 3.40 13.18 0.77
C ALA A 14 4.60 12.85 1.69
N LYS A 15 4.34 12.22 2.86
CA LYS A 15 5.35 11.93 3.88
C LYS A 15 6.29 10.78 3.48
N TYR A 16 5.80 9.81 2.73
CA TYR A 16 6.55 8.60 2.38
C TYR A 16 7.01 8.67 0.93
N LEU A 17 8.31 8.52 0.72
CA LEU A 17 8.91 8.57 -0.61
C LEU A 17 8.25 7.52 -1.52
N GLY A 18 7.81 7.95 -2.71
CA GLY A 18 7.16 7.09 -3.70
C GLY A 18 5.71 6.73 -3.40
N LEU A 19 5.14 7.11 -2.24
CA LEU A 19 3.71 7.05 -1.98
C LEU A 19 3.03 8.34 -2.47
N VAL A 20 2.52 8.32 -3.70
CA VAL A 20 1.94 9.51 -4.35
C VAL A 20 0.77 9.12 -5.24
N TRP A 21 -0.02 10.11 -5.64
CA TRP A 21 -1.00 9.96 -6.72
C TRP A 21 -0.28 9.59 -8.04
N ASP A 22 -0.86 8.65 -8.77
CA ASP A 22 -0.40 8.18 -10.09
C ASP A 22 -1.04 8.99 -11.23
N ASP A 23 -2.18 9.64 -10.96
CA ASP A 23 -2.95 10.48 -11.87
C ASP A 23 -3.33 11.84 -11.24
N ASP A 24 -3.58 12.83 -12.09
CA ASP A 24 -3.95 14.19 -11.65
C ASP A 24 -5.36 14.24 -11.04
N ASP A 25 -6.25 13.35 -11.48
CA ASP A 25 -7.62 13.23 -10.98
C ASP A 25 -7.69 12.59 -9.58
N LYS A 26 -6.54 12.15 -9.03
CA LYS A 26 -6.43 11.51 -7.72
C LYS A 26 -7.35 10.31 -7.58
N THR A 27 -7.42 9.49 -8.63
CA THR A 27 -8.18 8.25 -8.64
C THR A 27 -7.30 7.03 -8.44
N MET A 28 -5.99 7.16 -8.63
CA MET A 28 -5.01 6.08 -8.51
C MET A 28 -3.79 6.56 -7.74
N PHE A 29 -3.24 5.71 -6.89
CA PHE A 29 -2.01 6.02 -6.17
C PHE A 29 -1.05 4.84 -6.23
N ARG A 30 0.24 5.14 -6.15
CA ARG A 30 1.31 4.14 -6.14
C ARG A 30 1.90 3.97 -4.75
N ILE A 31 2.24 2.73 -4.41
CA ILE A 31 2.89 2.35 -3.14
C ILE A 31 4.24 1.72 -3.48
N PRO A 32 5.35 2.18 -2.88
CA PRO A 32 6.65 1.52 -3.00
C PRO A 32 6.56 0.06 -2.54
N TRP A 33 7.14 -0.85 -3.31
CA TRP A 33 7.00 -2.30 -3.09
C TRP A 33 8.32 -3.06 -3.03
N LYS A 34 9.41 -2.37 -2.68
CA LYS A 34 10.76 -2.94 -2.59
C LYS A 34 10.80 -4.22 -1.74
N HIS A 35 11.60 -5.19 -2.19
CA HIS A 35 11.80 -6.44 -1.49
C HIS A 35 12.85 -6.26 -0.40
N ALA A 36 12.51 -6.67 0.82
CA ALA A 36 13.37 -6.56 2.00
C ALA A 36 14.74 -7.29 1.86
N GLY A 37 14.83 -8.25 0.94
CA GLY A 37 16.06 -8.99 0.66
C GLY A 37 17.00 -8.32 -0.35
N LYS A 38 16.61 -7.20 -0.98
CA LYS A 38 17.53 -6.45 -1.85
C LYS A 38 18.56 -5.70 -1.01
N GLN A 39 19.81 -5.66 -1.47
CA GLN A 39 20.94 -5.03 -0.76
C GLN A 39 20.72 -3.52 -0.52
N ASP A 40 20.01 -2.85 -1.41
CA ASP A 40 19.68 -1.43 -1.36
C ASP A 40 18.35 -1.13 -0.66
N PHE A 41 17.83 -2.09 0.11
CA PHE A 41 16.62 -1.91 0.91
C PHE A 41 16.89 -1.02 2.12
N ARG A 42 16.19 0.12 2.18
CA ARG A 42 16.31 1.14 3.22
C ARG A 42 15.15 0.98 4.19
N LYS A 43 15.38 0.31 5.32
CA LYS A 43 14.33 -0.05 6.28
C LYS A 43 13.48 1.16 6.71
N ASP A 44 14.10 2.29 7.02
CA ASP A 44 13.38 3.45 7.55
C ASP A 44 12.57 4.20 6.48
N GLU A 45 12.85 3.97 5.19
CA GLU A 45 12.14 4.59 4.07
C GLU A 45 11.15 3.60 3.43
N ASP A 46 11.67 2.47 2.95
CA ASP A 46 10.91 1.46 2.20
C ASP A 46 9.90 0.71 3.07
N ALA A 47 10.09 0.68 4.39
CA ALA A 47 9.12 0.10 5.32
C ALA A 47 8.22 1.11 6.02
N ALA A 48 8.45 2.41 5.82
CA ALA A 48 7.85 3.46 6.63
C ALA A 48 6.32 3.42 6.62
N ILE A 49 5.70 3.29 5.45
CA ILE A 49 4.24 3.19 5.32
C ILE A 49 3.67 1.90 5.93
N PHE A 50 4.40 0.78 5.81
CA PHE A 50 4.00 -0.50 6.41
C PHE A 50 4.04 -0.41 7.94
N LYS A 51 5.08 0.22 8.49
CA LYS A 51 5.23 0.47 9.92
C LYS A 51 4.12 1.40 10.43
N ALA A 52 3.88 2.52 9.76
CA ALA A 52 2.83 3.47 10.14
C ALA A 52 1.43 2.83 10.18
N TRP A 53 1.12 1.93 9.23
CA TRP A 53 -0.13 1.17 9.28
C TRP A 53 -0.19 0.22 10.49
N ALA A 54 0.92 -0.43 10.84
CA ALA A 54 0.97 -1.30 12.01
C ALA A 54 0.76 -0.51 13.32
N GLU A 55 1.41 0.66 13.46
CA GLU A 55 1.25 1.57 14.60
C GLU A 55 -0.19 2.10 14.69
N PHE A 56 -0.77 2.54 13.57
CA PHE A 56 -2.17 3.00 13.51
C PHE A 56 -3.16 1.91 13.94
N LYS A 57 -2.84 0.65 13.69
CA LYS A 57 -3.62 -0.51 14.14
C LYS A 57 -3.29 -0.95 15.58
N GLY A 58 -2.54 -0.16 16.33
CA GLY A 58 -2.24 -0.37 17.76
C GLY A 58 -1.24 -1.49 18.03
N LYS A 59 -0.37 -1.84 17.08
CA LYS A 59 0.67 -2.85 17.31
C LYS A 59 2.00 -2.21 17.72
N PRO A 60 2.65 -2.71 18.78
CA PRO A 60 4.00 -2.28 19.15
C PRO A 60 4.98 -2.53 18.01
N THR A 61 5.79 -1.53 17.68
CA THR A 61 6.81 -1.61 16.63
C THR A 61 8.23 -1.68 17.14
N ASP A 62 8.42 -1.70 18.47
CA ASP A 62 9.72 -1.60 19.14
C ASP A 62 10.59 -2.87 19.05
N GLY A 63 10.23 -3.83 18.19
CA GLY A 63 10.82 -5.18 18.12
C GLY A 63 11.79 -5.50 16.97
N GLY A 64 12.47 -4.54 16.34
CA GLY A 64 13.57 -4.86 15.40
C GLY A 64 13.16 -5.37 13.99
N GLN A 65 14.05 -6.11 13.31
CA GLN A 65 13.92 -6.58 11.91
C GLN A 65 12.79 -7.60 11.70
N ASP A 66 12.41 -8.35 12.73
CA ASP A 66 11.43 -9.46 12.67
C ASP A 66 10.00 -9.01 12.30
N ASN A 67 9.72 -7.71 12.33
CA ASN A 67 8.40 -7.18 12.06
C ASN A 67 8.16 -6.74 10.61
N LEU A 68 9.19 -6.67 9.76
CA LEU A 68 9.06 -6.08 8.42
C LEU A 68 8.09 -6.86 7.52
N ALA A 69 8.25 -8.18 7.45
CA ALA A 69 7.37 -9.06 6.68
C ALA A 69 5.93 -9.03 7.21
N ALA A 70 5.77 -8.94 8.53
CA ALA A 70 4.47 -8.84 9.19
C ALA A 70 3.76 -7.51 8.86
N TRP A 71 4.48 -6.38 8.92
CA TRP A 71 3.94 -5.07 8.55
C TRP A 71 3.51 -5.02 7.09
N LYS A 72 4.37 -5.49 6.17
CA LYS A 72 4.04 -5.56 4.72
C LYS A 72 2.83 -6.46 4.47
N THR A 73 2.77 -7.62 5.14
CA THR A 73 1.62 -8.53 5.04
C THR A 73 0.32 -7.89 5.52
N ARG A 74 0.35 -7.17 6.64
CA ARG A 74 -0.84 -6.48 7.18
C ARG A 74 -1.36 -5.39 6.24
N LEU A 75 -0.47 -4.60 5.64
CA LEU A 75 -0.87 -3.57 4.67
C LEU A 75 -1.46 -4.22 3.43
N ARG A 76 -0.77 -5.22 2.86
CA ARG A 76 -1.26 -5.99 1.70
C ARG A 76 -2.65 -6.60 1.96
N CYS A 77 -2.86 -7.20 3.13
CA CYS A 77 -4.17 -7.75 3.48
C CYS A 77 -5.24 -6.68 3.63
N ALA A 78 -4.90 -5.47 4.09
CA ALA A 78 -5.85 -4.38 4.20
C ALA A 78 -6.27 -3.86 2.81
N LEU A 79 -5.31 -3.72 1.89
CA LEU A 79 -5.54 -3.38 0.48
C LEU A 79 -6.41 -4.44 -0.20
N ASN A 80 -5.98 -5.71 -0.20
CA ASN A 80 -6.70 -6.80 -0.88
C ASN A 80 -8.11 -7.04 -0.31
N LYS A 81 -8.36 -6.69 0.95
CA LYS A 81 -9.69 -6.81 1.58
C LYS A 81 -10.52 -5.54 1.44
N SER A 82 -9.98 -4.44 0.92
CA SER A 82 -10.74 -3.23 0.64
C SER A 82 -11.59 -3.44 -0.62
N PRO A 83 -12.92 -3.32 -0.57
CA PRO A 83 -13.72 -3.17 -1.79
C PRO A 83 -13.49 -1.82 -2.49
N GLU A 84 -12.95 -0.83 -1.77
CA GLU A 84 -12.72 0.52 -2.28
C GLU A 84 -11.44 0.64 -3.16
N PHE A 85 -10.62 -0.41 -3.24
CA PHE A 85 -9.37 -0.40 -3.98
C PHE A 85 -9.20 -1.64 -4.86
N ASP A 86 -8.71 -1.45 -6.08
CA ASP A 86 -8.24 -2.50 -6.97
C ASP A 86 -6.77 -2.30 -7.33
N GLU A 87 -6.01 -3.39 -7.43
CA GLU A 87 -4.64 -3.35 -7.90
C GLU A 87 -4.61 -3.24 -9.43
N VAL A 88 -4.04 -2.15 -9.96
CA VAL A 88 -3.90 -1.90 -11.40
C VAL A 88 -2.56 -2.47 -11.87
N MET A 89 -2.52 -3.78 -12.11
CA MET A 89 -1.28 -4.50 -12.44
C MET A 89 -0.56 -3.95 -13.68
N GLU A 90 -1.32 -3.50 -14.69
CA GLU A 90 -0.77 -2.94 -15.94
C GLU A 90 0.07 -1.69 -15.74
N ARG A 91 -0.15 -0.96 -14.63
CA ARG A 91 0.60 0.25 -14.27
C ARG A 91 1.68 0.01 -13.23
N ALA A 92 1.71 -1.17 -12.62
CA ALA A 92 2.73 -1.52 -11.66
C ALA A 92 4.11 -1.66 -12.34
N GLN A 93 5.16 -1.31 -11.61
CA GLN A 93 6.55 -1.46 -12.06
C GLN A 93 7.31 -2.22 -10.99
N LEU A 94 7.48 -3.53 -11.16
CA LEU A 94 8.12 -4.38 -10.15
C LEU A 94 9.59 -4.70 -10.45
N ASP A 95 10.01 -4.53 -11.70
CA ASP A 95 11.36 -4.84 -12.19
C ASP A 95 12.32 -3.64 -12.20
N SER A 96 11.90 -2.50 -11.65
CA SER A 96 12.73 -1.30 -11.55
C SER A 96 13.62 -1.30 -10.27
N SER A 97 14.54 -0.32 -10.19
CA SER A 97 15.33 -0.07 -8.98
C SER A 97 14.46 0.38 -7.81
N GLU A 98 13.44 1.18 -8.09
CA GLU A 98 12.42 1.66 -7.14
C GLU A 98 11.05 1.09 -7.52
N PRO A 99 10.79 -0.19 -7.19
CA PRO A 99 9.58 -0.86 -7.63
C PRO A 99 8.35 -0.37 -6.86
N TYR A 100 7.21 -0.33 -7.54
CA TYR A 100 5.93 0.11 -6.97
C TYR A 100 4.73 -0.65 -7.54
N LYS A 101 3.65 -0.64 -6.76
CA LYS A 101 2.32 -1.12 -7.17
C LYS A 101 1.36 0.06 -7.29
N VAL A 102 0.39 -0.03 -8.20
CA VAL A 102 -0.66 0.99 -8.36
C VAL A 102 -1.98 0.45 -7.88
N TYR A 103 -2.72 1.26 -7.12
CA TYR A 103 -4.06 0.97 -6.64
C TYR A 103 -5.02 2.07 -7.08
N GLY A 104 -6.13 1.68 -7.70
CA GLY A 104 -7.20 2.57 -8.13
C GLY A 104 -8.38 2.57 -7.16
N LEU A 105 -9.07 3.71 -7.05
CA LEU A 105 -10.31 3.85 -6.32
C LEU A 105 -11.46 3.22 -7.12
N VAL A 106 -12.17 2.28 -6.50
CA VAL A 106 -13.35 1.68 -7.10
C VAL A 106 -14.55 2.62 -6.88
N PRO A 107 -15.29 3.02 -7.93
CA PRO A 107 -16.53 3.79 -7.81
C PRO A 107 -17.53 3.15 -6.83
N LEU A 108 -18.23 3.96 -6.02
CA LEU A 108 -19.14 3.47 -4.97
C LEU A 108 -20.23 2.52 -5.48
N ASN A 109 -20.69 2.69 -6.71
CA ASN A 109 -21.69 1.84 -7.35
C ASN A 109 -21.14 0.46 -7.75
N GLU A 110 -19.83 0.29 -7.83
CA GLU A 110 -19.16 -0.96 -8.23
C GLU A 110 -18.56 -1.71 -7.01
N GLN A 111 -18.48 -1.03 -5.86
CA GLN A 111 -17.99 -1.59 -4.59
C GLN A 111 -18.92 -2.71 -4.08
N GLY A 112 -18.59 -3.96 -4.41
CA GLY A 112 -19.31 -5.15 -3.93
C GLY A 112 -19.72 -6.13 -5.04
N GLU A 113 -19.66 -5.72 -6.31
CA GLU A 113 -19.99 -6.59 -7.45
C GLU A 113 -18.80 -7.46 -7.91
N GLN A 114 -17.57 -6.92 -7.86
CA GLN A 114 -16.36 -7.62 -8.33
C GLN A 114 -16.03 -8.91 -7.55
N ARG A 115 -16.46 -9.05 -6.30
CA ARG A 115 -16.17 -10.24 -5.48
C ARG A 115 -17.02 -11.46 -5.81
N LYS A 116 -18.05 -11.32 -6.65
CA LYS A 116 -18.89 -12.47 -7.08
C LYS A 116 -18.26 -13.29 -8.20
N TYR A 117 -17.22 -12.80 -8.87
CA TYR A 117 -16.63 -13.43 -10.06
C TYR A 117 -15.14 -13.77 -9.93
N ALA A 118 -14.52 -13.54 -8.77
CA ALA A 118 -13.18 -14.01 -8.47
C ALA A 118 -13.25 -15.49 -8.07
N ILE A 119 -13.01 -16.38 -9.04
CA ILE A 119 -12.93 -17.85 -8.89
C ILE A 119 -11.66 -18.23 -8.13
#